data_AF-A0A7S2VGV1-F1
#
_entry.id   AF-A0A7S2VGV1-F1
#
_cell.length_a   1.000
_cell.length_b   1.000
_cell.length_c   1.000
_cell.angle_alpha   90.00
_cell.angle_beta   90.00
_cell.angle_gamma   90.00
#
_symmetry.space_group_name_H-M   'P 1'
#
loop_
_entity.id
_entity.type
_entity.pdbx_description
1 polymer ?
#
loop_
_entity_poly.entity_id
_entity_poly.type
_entity_poly.pdbx_seq_one_letter_code
_entity_poly.pdbx_strand_id
1 'polypeptide(L)'
;CATTSVTVVVRMAAPSELQYPQLDPYYTLGENVKIEASVAGCPASRFTVDPALPSGLALNGTTGEIEGVPCAEAGETNYVVTAANEAGAVSAEVAFAIVAPAPADLSYPSASSSY
;
A
#
# COMPACT_ATOMS: atom_id res chain seq x y z
N CYS A 1 -6.87 34.65 -45.13
CA CYS A 1 -7.20 33.47 -44.30
C CYS A 1 -5.90 33.06 -43.62
N ALA A 2 -5.74 33.35 -42.32
CA ALA A 2 -4.52 33.00 -41.58
C ALA A 2 -4.94 32.08 -40.44
N THR A 3 -4.57 30.81 -40.53
CA THR A 3 -4.82 29.83 -39.47
C THR A 3 -3.60 29.86 -38.56
N THR A 4 -3.73 30.53 -37.41
CA THR A 4 -2.73 30.47 -36.35
C THR A 4 -2.92 29.17 -35.58
N SER A 5 -2.01 28.22 -35.75
CA SER A 5 -1.93 27.05 -34.89
C SER A 5 -1.30 27.46 -33.55
N VAL A 6 -2.11 27.43 -32.49
CA VAL A 6 -1.63 27.56 -31.11
C VAL A 6 -1.03 26.22 -30.69
N THR A 7 0.28 26.19 -30.46
CA THR A 7 0.94 25.01 -29.89
C THR A 7 0.72 25.01 -28.38
N VAL A 8 -0.25 24.22 -27.91
CA VAL A 8 -0.40 23.94 -26.48
C VAL A 8 0.68 22.94 -26.10
N VAL A 9 1.74 23.43 -25.46
CA VAL A 9 2.72 22.55 -24.81
C VAL A 9 2.16 22.11 -23.46
N VAL A 10 1.74 20.86 -23.35
CA VAL A 10 1.38 20.26 -22.06
C VAL A 10 2.68 20.04 -21.29
N ARG A 11 2.97 20.90 -20.31
CA ARG A 11 4.04 20.64 -19.33
C ARG A 11 3.48 19.68 -18.28
N MET A 12 4.12 18.52 -18.10
CA MET A 12 3.76 17.63 -17.00
C MET A 12 4.05 18.33 -15.66
N ALA A 13 3.11 18.25 -14.73
CA ALA A 13 3.33 18.64 -13.34
C ALA A 13 3.67 17.39 -12.51
N ALA A 14 4.38 17.60 -11.40
CA ALA A 14 4.63 16.52 -10.45
C ALA A 14 3.30 16.04 -9.82
N PRO A 15 3.23 14.79 -9.33
CA PRO A 15 2.12 14.38 -8.46
C PRO A 15 2.09 15.31 -7.24
N SER A 16 0.90 15.76 -6.86
CA SER A 16 0.72 16.71 -5.77
C SER A 16 0.69 16.03 -4.42
N GLU A 17 0.09 14.83 -4.35
CA GLU A 17 -0.13 14.11 -3.11
C GLU A 17 -0.25 12.60 -3.39
N LEU A 18 0.18 11.78 -2.42
CA LEU A 18 -0.02 10.34 -2.39
C LEU A 18 -0.59 9.95 -1.03
N GLN A 19 -1.64 9.13 -1.01
CA GLN A 19 -2.30 8.66 0.20
C GLN A 19 -2.75 7.20 0.07
N TYR A 20 -2.92 6.52 1.20
CA TYR A 20 -3.49 5.17 1.28
C TYR A 20 -4.72 5.18 2.21
N PRO A 21 -5.89 5.57 1.71
CA PRO A 21 -7.08 5.81 2.56
C PRO A 21 -7.66 4.53 3.19
N GLN A 22 -7.37 3.36 2.61
CA GLN A 22 -7.79 2.05 3.14
C GLN A 22 -6.67 1.32 3.89
N LEU A 23 -5.67 2.06 4.37
CA LEU A 23 -4.62 1.47 5.18
C LEU A 23 -5.16 1.09 6.56
N ASP A 24 -5.01 -0.19 6.91
CA ASP A 24 -5.27 -0.70 8.24
C ASP A 24 -3.94 -0.85 9.01
N PRO A 25 -3.93 -0.62 10.34
CA PRO A 25 -2.73 -0.77 11.15
C PRO A 25 -2.31 -2.23 11.36
N TYR A 26 -3.21 -3.19 11.15
CA TYR A 26 -2.96 -4.61 11.35
C TYR A 26 -3.57 -5.45 10.23
N TYR A 27 -2.77 -6.34 9.66
CA TYR A 27 -3.21 -7.37 8.71
C TYR A 27 -2.97 -8.76 9.28
N THR A 28 -3.85 -9.69 8.92
CA THR A 28 -3.79 -11.10 9.33
C THR A 28 -2.95 -11.91 8.37
N LEU A 29 -2.05 -12.75 8.90
CA LEU A 29 -1.26 -13.68 8.11
C LEU A 29 -2.17 -14.62 7.31
N GLY A 30 -1.94 -14.74 6.00
CA GLY A 30 -2.73 -15.60 5.11
C GLY A 30 -4.01 -14.99 4.56
N GLU A 31 -4.36 -13.75 4.91
CA GLU A 31 -5.52 -13.05 4.35
C GLU A 31 -5.13 -12.19 3.14
N ASN A 32 -6.02 -12.05 2.16
CA ASN A 32 -5.72 -11.26 0.97
C ASN A 32 -5.81 -9.76 1.30
N VAL A 33 -4.66 -9.09 1.28
CA VAL A 33 -4.55 -7.65 1.53
C VAL A 33 -4.56 -6.92 0.20
N LYS A 34 -5.37 -5.85 0.12
CA LYS A 34 -5.36 -4.90 -1.00
C LYS A 34 -5.45 -3.48 -0.45
N ILE A 35 -4.42 -2.68 -0.68
CA ILE A 35 -4.33 -1.29 -0.23
C ILE A 35 -4.21 -0.41 -1.47
N GLU A 36 -5.27 0.35 -1.76
CA GLU A 36 -5.31 1.20 -2.95
C GLU A 36 -4.57 2.52 -2.71
N ALA A 37 -3.74 2.91 -3.68
CA ALA A 37 -3.08 4.21 -3.68
C ALA A 37 -4.03 5.28 -4.24
N SER A 38 -4.08 6.43 -3.58
CA SER A 38 -4.76 7.63 -4.04
C SER A 38 -3.72 8.70 -4.38
N VAL A 39 -3.57 9.02 -5.66
CA VAL A 39 -2.66 10.06 -6.14
C VAL A 39 -3.46 11.28 -6.58
N ALA A 40 -3.17 12.44 -6.00
CA ALA A 40 -3.74 13.72 -6.42
C ALA A 40 -2.80 14.45 -7.40
N GLY A 41 -3.38 15.20 -8.32
CA GLY A 41 -2.63 15.96 -9.33
C GLY A 41 -2.37 15.13 -10.59
N CYS A 42 -1.16 15.28 -11.17
CA CYS A 42 -0.78 14.49 -12.34
C CYS A 42 -0.47 13.04 -11.95
N PRO A 43 -0.80 12.05 -12.80
CA PRO A 43 -0.53 10.66 -12.50
C PRO A 43 0.98 10.41 -12.38
N ALA A 44 1.34 9.59 -11.39
CA ALA A 44 2.68 9.04 -11.30
C ALA A 44 2.84 7.90 -12.31
N SER A 45 4.05 7.75 -12.85
CA SER A 45 4.40 6.68 -13.79
C SER A 45 5.19 5.55 -13.12
N ARG A 46 5.69 5.79 -11.90
CA ARG A 46 6.50 4.82 -11.17
C ARG A 46 6.21 4.91 -9.68
N PHE A 47 6.07 3.76 -9.04
CA PHE A 47 5.96 3.62 -7.60
C PHE A 47 7.06 2.72 -7.04
N THR A 48 7.62 3.10 -5.89
CA THR A 48 8.64 2.34 -5.16
C THR A 48 8.34 2.36 -3.67
N VAL A 49 8.77 1.34 -2.92
CA VAL A 49 8.57 1.25 -1.47
C VAL A 49 9.89 0.92 -0.76
N ASP A 50 10.12 1.53 0.41
CA ASP A 50 11.26 1.25 1.29
C ASP A 50 10.84 1.33 2.77
N PRO A 51 11.18 0.34 3.63
CA PRO A 51 11.89 -0.91 3.33
C PRO A 51 11.07 -1.87 2.44
N ALA A 52 11.68 -2.99 2.05
CA ALA A 52 10.97 -4.00 1.25
C ALA A 52 9.76 -4.57 2.01
N LEU A 53 8.64 -4.73 1.29
CA LEU A 53 7.43 -5.33 1.85
C LEU A 53 7.69 -6.78 2.32
N PRO A 54 6.98 -7.23 3.36
CA PRO A 54 7.09 -8.58 3.88
C PRO A 54 6.66 -9.61 2.83
N SER A 55 7.20 -10.83 2.93
CA SER A 55 7.00 -11.86 1.91
C SER A 55 5.52 -12.11 1.63
N GLY A 56 5.15 -12.09 0.34
CA GLY A 56 3.78 -12.31 -0.10
C GLY A 56 2.97 -11.04 -0.33
N LEU A 57 3.46 -9.87 0.12
CA LEU A 57 2.96 -8.55 -0.30
C LEU A 57 3.86 -7.98 -1.40
N ALA A 58 3.26 -7.31 -2.38
CA ALA A 58 3.98 -6.63 -3.44
C ALA A 58 3.34 -5.27 -3.76
N LEU A 59 4.19 -4.29 -4.09
CA LEU A 59 3.75 -3.01 -4.62
C LEU A 59 3.66 -3.11 -6.14
N ASN A 60 2.52 -2.72 -6.70
CA ASN A 60 2.39 -2.52 -8.13
C ASN A 60 3.13 -1.24 -8.53
N GLY A 61 4.23 -1.39 -9.26
CA GLY A 61 5.09 -0.26 -9.67
C GLY A 61 4.43 0.76 -10.62
N THR A 62 3.23 0.49 -11.12
CA THR A 62 2.50 1.38 -12.04
C THR A 62 1.28 2.02 -11.38
N THR A 63 0.53 1.28 -10.55
CA THR A 63 -0.67 1.80 -9.88
C THR A 63 -0.42 2.29 -8.46
N GLY A 64 0.67 1.82 -7.82
CA GLY A 64 0.95 2.08 -6.42
C GLY A 64 0.14 1.21 -5.45
N GLU A 65 -0.72 0.33 -5.94
CA GLU A 65 -1.49 -0.59 -5.11
C GLU A 65 -0.55 -1.59 -4.42
N ILE A 66 -0.75 -1.80 -3.12
CA ILE A 66 -0.07 -2.87 -2.38
C ILE A 66 -1.05 -4.03 -2.28
N GLU A 67 -0.70 -5.17 -2.88
CA GLU A 67 -1.56 -6.34 -2.90
C GLU A 67 -0.79 -7.63 -2.64
N GLY A 68 -1.50 -8.62 -2.12
CA GLY A 68 -0.97 -9.97 -1.95
C GLY A 68 -1.48 -10.65 -0.71
N VAL A 69 -0.82 -11.76 -0.36
CA VAL A 69 -1.15 -12.57 0.83
C VAL A 69 0.11 -12.64 1.69
N PRO A 70 0.15 -11.99 2.86
CA PRO A 70 1.32 -12.01 3.71
C PRO A 70 1.60 -13.42 4.21
N CYS A 71 2.82 -13.90 3.92
CA CYS A 71 3.31 -15.23 4.29
C CYS A 71 4.24 -15.23 5.50
N ALA A 72 4.62 -14.05 6.01
CA ALA A 72 5.47 -13.91 7.19
C ALA A 72 4.91 -12.84 8.12
N GLU A 73 5.05 -13.09 9.43
CA GLU A 73 4.73 -12.11 10.46
C GLU A 73 5.71 -10.93 10.38
N ALA A 74 5.21 -9.73 10.59
CA ALA A 74 5.99 -8.51 10.57
C ALA A 74 5.51 -7.61 11.70
N GLY A 75 6.45 -7.10 12.50
CA GLY A 75 6.13 -6.06 13.48
C GLY A 75 5.64 -4.78 12.78
N GLU A 76 5.07 -3.87 13.56
CA GLU A 76 4.71 -2.54 13.07
C GLU A 76 5.93 -1.88 12.41
N THR A 77 5.83 -1.68 11.10
CA THR A 77 6.91 -1.16 10.28
C THR A 77 6.37 -0.03 9.42
N ASN A 78 7.09 1.08 9.38
CA ASN A 78 6.75 2.22 8.54
C ASN A 78 7.38 2.04 7.16
N TYR A 79 6.55 1.78 6.15
CA TYR A 79 6.95 1.70 4.75
C TYR A 79 6.72 3.05 4.08
N VAL A 80 7.73 3.56 3.38
CA VAL A 80 7.64 4.80 2.62
C VAL A 80 7.42 4.45 1.15
N VAL A 81 6.22 4.74 0.65
CA VAL A 81 5.94 4.61 -0.78
C VAL A 81 6.23 5.94 -1.45
N THR A 82 7.01 5.90 -2.53
CA THR A 82 7.31 7.06 -3.39
C THR A 82 6.64 6.89 -4.75
N ALA A 83 5.83 7.86 -5.15
CA ALA A 83 5.23 7.98 -6.46
C ALA A 83 5.95 9.06 -7.27
N ALA A 84 6.46 8.71 -8.45
CA ALA A 84 7.27 9.60 -9.29
C ALA A 84 6.78 9.66 -10.73
N ASN A 85 6.99 10.82 -11.36
CA ASN A 85 6.86 11.03 -12.80
C ASN A 85 8.03 11.90 -13.31
N GLU A 86 8.06 12.17 -14.61
CA GLU A 86 9.10 12.99 -15.28
C GLU A 86 9.25 14.41 -14.69
N ALA A 87 8.23 14.91 -13.99
CA ALA A 87 8.21 16.26 -13.44
C ALA A 87 8.58 16.32 -11.95
N GLY A 88 8.51 15.21 -11.21
CA GLY A 88 8.86 15.16 -9.79
C GLY A 88 8.34 13.90 -9.09
N ALA A 89 8.42 13.91 -7.75
CA ALA A 89 7.99 12.79 -6.92
C ALA A 89 7.32 13.27 -5.63
N VAL A 90 6.46 12.43 -5.08
CA VAL A 90 5.81 12.58 -3.78
C VAL A 90 5.90 11.26 -3.02
N SER A 91 5.94 11.33 -1.69
CA SER A 91 6.02 10.15 -0.82
C SER A 91 4.89 10.12 0.19
N ALA A 92 4.47 8.91 0.56
CA ALA A 92 3.50 8.64 1.61
C ALA A 92 4.04 7.58 2.56
N GLU A 93 3.76 7.76 3.84
CA GLU A 93 4.08 6.79 4.88
C GLU A 93 2.92 5.82 5.06
N VAL A 94 3.25 4.54 5.12
CA VAL A 94 2.34 3.41 5.20
C VAL A 94 2.82 2.53 6.35
N ALA A 95 2.24 2.68 7.52
CA ALA A 95 2.61 1.91 8.70
C ALA A 95 1.58 0.81 8.97
N PHE A 96 2.03 -0.43 9.01
CA PHE A 96 1.19 -1.57 9.38
C PHE A 96 2.03 -2.71 9.98
N ALA A 97 1.36 -3.60 10.70
CA ALA A 97 1.91 -4.85 11.22
C ALA A 97 1.18 -6.05 10.60
N ILE A 98 1.87 -7.19 10.49
CA ILE A 98 1.26 -8.48 10.14
C ILE A 98 1.28 -9.36 11.38
N VAL A 99 0.08 -9.72 11.84
CA VAL A 99 -0.14 -10.57 13.01
C VAL A 99 -0.65 -11.94 12.58
N ALA A 100 -0.19 -13.00 13.24
CA ALA A 100 -0.81 -14.31 13.07
C ALA A 100 -2.30 -14.28 13.47
N PRO A 101 -3.17 -15.02 12.76
CA PRO A 101 -4.54 -15.19 13.19
C PRO A 101 -4.58 -15.78 14.60
N ALA A 102 -5.52 -15.32 15.42
CA ALA A 102 -5.74 -15.93 16.72
C ALA A 102 -6.06 -17.43 16.54
N PRO A 103 -5.51 -18.33 17.38
CA PRO A 103 -5.83 -19.75 17.29
C PRO A 103 -7.32 -19.94 17.55
N ALA A 104 -8.04 -20.43 16.53
CA ALA A 104 -9.48 -20.64 16.59
C ALA A 104 -9.90 -21.84 17.48
N ASP A 105 -8.94 -22.58 18.03
CA ASP A 105 -9.17 -23.86 18.72
C ASP A 105 -8.54 -23.91 20.13
N LEU A 106 -8.94 -22.96 20.99
CA LEU A 106 -8.80 -23.12 22.44
C LEU A 106 -10.02 -23.88 22.98
N SER A 107 -10.12 -25.17 22.63
CA SER A 107 -11.04 -26.08 23.29
C SER A 107 -10.45 -26.53 24.62
N TYR A 108 -10.82 -25.84 25.70
CA TYR A 108 -10.59 -26.37 27.03
C TYR A 108 -11.61 -27.50 27.25
N PRO A 109 -11.19 -28.77 27.47
CA PRO A 109 -12.13 -29.74 28.01
C PRO A 109 -12.57 -29.20 29.37
N SER A 110 -13.86 -28.91 29.51
CA SER A 110 -14.46 -28.53 30.79
C SER A 110 -13.99 -29.52 31.84
N ALA A 111 -13.17 -29.07 32.79
CA ALA A 111 -12.88 -29.87 33.96
C ALA A 111 -14.20 -29.99 34.74
N SER A 112 -14.91 -31.10 34.57
CA SER A 112 -16.02 -31.46 35.45
C SER A 112 -15.45 -31.66 36.85
N SER A 113 -15.52 -30.61 37.66
CA SER A 113 -15.33 -30.69 39.11
C SER A 113 -16.58 -31.37 39.69
N SER A 114 -16.55 -32.69 39.83
CA SER A 114 -17.42 -33.40 40.75
C SER A 114 -16.72 -33.44 42.12
N TYR A 115 -17.26 -32.70 43.09
CA TYR A 115 -16.97 -32.87 44.51
C TYR A 115 -18.11 -33.67 45.14
#